data_AF-A0A9D7I3M0-F1
#
_entry.id   AF-A0A9D7I3M0-F1
#
_cell.length_a   1.000
_cell.length_b   1.000
_cell.length_c   1.000
_cell.angle_alpha   90.00
_cell.angle_beta   90.00
_cell.angle_gamma   90.00
#
_symmetry.space_group_name_H-M   'P 1'
#
loop_
_entity.id
_entity.type
_entity.pdbx_description
1 polymer ?
#
loop_
_entity_poly.entity_id
_entity_poly.type
_entity_poly.pdbx_seq_one_letter_code
_entity_poly.pdbx_strand_id
1 'polypeptide(L)'
;MAPYAQVGVQAQWTIYDWGKLKRDRELLGVQQLILDNQATVLETNLNRADAAFLQQMESLLQLMESDRQIAELQARLLKTLALQLEQGVATPTDYLLQSNAETLARLQLKAHEIQLAQTRAGYWVHQGGLSIGC
;
A
#
# COMPACT_ATOMS: atom_id res chain seq x y z
N MET A 1 -65.04 -49.58 24.92
CA MET A 1 -64.12 -48.72 24.14
C MET A 1 -62.85 -49.53 23.89
N ALA A 2 -62.59 -49.95 22.65
CA ALA A 2 -61.35 -50.66 22.29
C ALA A 2 -60.36 -49.66 21.68
N PRO A 3 -59.09 -49.61 22.13
CA PRO A 3 -58.11 -48.70 21.56
C PRO A 3 -57.56 -49.28 20.25
N TYR A 4 -57.61 -48.48 19.18
CA TYR A 4 -56.90 -48.78 17.94
C TYR A 4 -55.52 -48.12 17.99
N ALA A 5 -54.47 -48.92 17.79
CA ALA A 5 -53.12 -48.44 17.57
C ALA A 5 -52.78 -48.62 16.09
N GLN A 6 -52.47 -47.52 15.40
CA GLN A 6 -51.86 -47.55 14.09
C GLN A 6 -50.37 -47.25 14.22
N VAL A 7 -49.55 -48.13 13.65
CA VAL A 7 -48.12 -47.90 13.41
C VAL A 7 -47.96 -47.73 11.91
N GLY A 8 -47.52 -46.54 11.49
CA GLY A 8 -47.21 -46.23 10.10
C GLY A 8 -45.69 -46.15 9.90
N VAL A 9 -45.19 -46.82 8.87
CA VAL A 9 -43.82 -46.61 8.37
C VAL A 9 -43.92 -45.79 7.10
N GLN A 10 -43.37 -44.57 7.10
CA GLN A 10 -43.29 -43.72 5.91
C GLN A 10 -41.94 -43.94 5.22
N ALA A 11 -41.96 -44.56 4.04
CA ALA A 11 -40.80 -44.66 3.17
C ALA A 11 -40.86 -43.55 2.10
N GLN A 12 -39.95 -42.58 2.17
CA GLN A 12 -39.79 -41.55 1.14
C GLN A 12 -38.76 -42.06 0.10
N TRP A 13 -39.23 -42.59 -1.01
CA TRP A 13 -38.36 -43.08 -2.08
C TRP A 13 -38.16 -41.99 -3.14
N THR A 14 -37.02 -41.29 -3.09
CA THR A 14 -36.66 -40.19 -4.02
C THR A 14 -36.09 -40.76 -5.32
N ILE A 15 -36.84 -41.62 -6.02
CA ILE A 15 -36.32 -42.30 -7.23
C ILE A 15 -36.25 -41.35 -8.43
N TYR A 16 -36.94 -40.22 -8.39
CA TYR A 16 -37.13 -39.36 -9.55
C TYR A 16 -36.81 -37.90 -9.26
N ASP A 17 -35.51 -37.60 -9.24
CA ASP A 17 -34.97 -36.26 -9.07
C ASP A 17 -34.74 -35.62 -10.45
N TRP A 18 -35.79 -35.01 -11.02
CA TRP A 18 -35.89 -34.40 -12.37
C TRP A 18 -34.71 -33.48 -12.77
N GLY A 19 -33.54 -34.06 -13.02
CA GLY A 19 -32.31 -33.36 -13.35
C GLY A 19 -31.81 -32.37 -12.27
N LYS A 20 -32.30 -32.41 -11.02
CA LYS A 20 -31.84 -31.47 -9.98
C LYS A 20 -30.38 -31.73 -9.61
N LEU A 21 -29.98 -32.99 -9.41
CA LEU A 21 -28.58 -33.35 -9.22
C LEU A 21 -27.63 -32.84 -10.33
N LYS A 22 -28.09 -32.81 -11.59
CA LYS A 22 -27.31 -32.23 -12.70
C LYS A 22 -27.20 -30.71 -12.58
N ARG A 23 -28.32 -30.03 -12.31
CA ARG A 23 -28.37 -28.58 -12.10
C ARG A 23 -27.54 -28.13 -10.89
N ASP A 24 -27.57 -28.87 -9.80
CA ASP A 24 -26.78 -28.56 -8.60
C ASP A 24 -25.27 -28.69 -8.88
N ARG A 25 -24.85 -29.67 -9.69
CA ARG A 25 -23.47 -29.77 -10.16
C ARG A 25 -23.07 -28.63 -11.09
N GLU A 26 -23.94 -28.24 -12.01
CA GLU A 26 -23.70 -27.08 -12.89
C GLU A 26 -23.55 -25.80 -12.08
N LEU A 27 -24.41 -25.59 -11.08
CA LEU A 27 -24.35 -24.44 -10.18
C LEU A 27 -23.06 -24.43 -9.35
N LEU A 28 -22.63 -25.59 -8.83
CA LEU A 28 -21.34 -25.73 -8.16
C LEU A 28 -20.16 -25.45 -9.11
N GLY A 29 -20.23 -25.88 -10.37
CA GLY A 29 -19.21 -25.59 -11.38
C GLY A 29 -19.12 -24.09 -11.71
N VAL A 30 -20.26 -23.40 -11.81
CA VAL A 30 -20.28 -21.93 -11.97
C VAL A 30 -19.70 -21.25 -10.74
N GLN A 31 -20.03 -21.72 -9.54
CA GLN A 31 -19.51 -21.15 -8.30
C GLN A 31 -17.98 -21.31 -8.20
N GLN A 32 -17.43 -22.45 -8.61
CA GLN A 32 -15.98 -22.68 -8.72
C GLN A 32 -15.33 -21.70 -9.70
N LEU A 33 -15.91 -21.54 -10.90
CA LEU A 33 -15.39 -20.59 -11.89
C LEU A 33 -15.43 -19.14 -11.40
N ILE A 34 -16.43 -18.76 -10.60
CA ILE A 34 -16.49 -17.45 -9.95
C ILE A 34 -15.34 -17.29 -8.95
N LEU A 35 -15.08 -18.30 -8.12
CA LEU A 35 -14.00 -18.28 -7.13
C LEU A 35 -12.63 -18.22 -7.80
N ASP A 36 -12.40 -18.99 -8.87
CA ASP A 36 -11.15 -18.97 -9.63
C ASP A 36 -10.89 -17.61 -10.28
N ASN A 37 -11.95 -16.99 -10.84
CA ASN A 37 -11.85 -15.63 -11.37
C ASN A 37 -11.55 -14.62 -10.28
N GLN A 38 -12.20 -14.71 -9.11
CA GLN A 38 -11.93 -13.82 -7.98
C GLN A 38 -10.48 -13.97 -7.49
N ALA A 39 -9.95 -15.19 -7.43
CA ALA A 39 -8.55 -15.45 -7.07
C ALA A 39 -7.58 -14.82 -8.08
N THR A 40 -7.84 -14.99 -9.38
CA THR A 40 -7.02 -14.41 -10.45
C THR A 40 -7.04 -12.87 -10.42
N VAL A 41 -8.21 -12.28 -10.19
CA VAL A 41 -8.37 -10.82 -10.06
C VAL A 41 -7.63 -10.30 -8.83
N LEU A 42 -7.72 -11.01 -7.71
CA LEU A 42 -6.99 -10.68 -6.49
C LEU A 42 -5.48 -10.70 -6.73
N GLU A 43 -4.93 -11.78 -7.29
CA GLU A 43 -3.50 -11.89 -7.61
C GLU A 43 -3.03 -10.76 -8.53
N THR A 44 -3.82 -10.47 -9.58
CA THR A 44 -3.52 -9.37 -10.50
C THR A 44 -3.48 -8.02 -9.79
N ASN A 45 -4.42 -7.77 -8.87
CA ASN A 45 -4.46 -6.53 -8.11
C ASN A 45 -3.29 -6.41 -7.12
N LEU A 46 -2.91 -7.51 -6.45
CA LEU A 46 -1.75 -7.55 -5.57
C LEU A 46 -0.46 -7.23 -6.34
N ASN A 47 -0.25 -7.87 -7.49
CA ASN A 47 0.92 -7.62 -8.34
C ASN A 47 1.00 -6.16 -8.82
N ARG A 48 -0.15 -5.57 -9.18
CA ARG A 48 -0.22 -4.15 -9.57
C ARG A 48 0.10 -3.21 -8.42
N ALA A 49 -0.41 -3.49 -7.22
CA ALA A 49 -0.14 -2.69 -6.04
C ALA A 49 1.35 -2.78 -5.64
N ASP A 50 1.95 -3.97 -5.68
CA ASP A 50 3.39 -4.15 -5.43
C ASP A 50 4.24 -3.33 -6.41
N ALA A 51 3.94 -3.40 -7.71
CA ALA A 51 4.63 -2.58 -8.71
C ALA A 51 4.46 -1.07 -8.45
N ALA A 52 3.28 -0.63 -8.03
CA ALA A 52 3.02 0.77 -7.71
C ALA A 52 3.82 1.25 -6.49
N PHE A 53 3.91 0.43 -5.43
CA PHE A 53 4.73 0.74 -4.26
C PHE A 53 6.21 0.87 -4.61
N LEU A 54 6.76 -0.07 -5.39
CA LEU A 54 8.15 -0.03 -5.82
C LEU A 54 8.45 1.20 -6.67
N GLN A 55 7.58 1.52 -7.63
CA GLN A 55 7.71 2.73 -8.45
C GLN A 55 7.66 4.00 -7.61
N GLN A 56 6.78 4.06 -6.60
CA GLN A 56 6.69 5.19 -5.70
C GLN A 56 7.96 5.35 -4.86
N MET A 57 8.53 4.24 -4.34
CA MET A 57 9.79 4.28 -3.60
C MET A 57 10.94 4.76 -4.49
N GLU A 58 11.03 4.29 -5.74
CA GLU A 58 12.07 4.73 -6.67
C GLU A 58 11.96 6.24 -6.96
N SER A 59 10.76 6.73 -7.23
CA SER A 59 10.50 8.16 -7.44
C SER A 59 10.93 9.00 -6.23
N LEU A 60 10.57 8.57 -5.01
CA LEU A 60 10.99 9.24 -3.78
C LEU A 60 12.51 9.24 -3.62
N LEU A 61 13.20 8.14 -3.94
CA LEU A 61 14.66 8.09 -3.89
C LEU A 61 15.32 9.08 -4.88
N GLN A 62 14.76 9.24 -6.08
CA GLN A 62 15.24 10.22 -7.06
C GLN A 62 15.00 11.67 -6.60
N LEU A 63 13.84 11.95 -6.01
CA LEU A 63 13.54 13.25 -5.40
C LEU A 63 14.51 13.58 -4.27
N MET A 64 14.76 12.62 -3.38
CA MET A 64 15.71 12.78 -2.27
C MET A 64 17.13 13.07 -2.75
N GLU A 65 17.55 12.51 -3.88
CA GLU A 65 18.86 12.83 -4.46
C GLU A 65 18.94 14.29 -4.93
N SER A 66 17.87 14.78 -5.55
CA SER A 66 17.76 16.18 -5.95
C SER A 66 17.73 17.11 -4.73
N ASP A 67 16.99 16.75 -3.68
CA ASP A 67 16.92 17.54 -2.44
C ASP A 67 18.28 17.64 -1.74
N ARG A 68 19.08 16.55 -1.76
CA ARG A 68 20.45 16.57 -1.21
C ARG A 68 21.32 17.57 -1.94
N GLN A 69 21.27 17.57 -3.27
CA GLN A 69 22.02 18.51 -4.10
C GLN A 69 21.60 19.95 -3.82
N ILE A 70 20.29 20.21 -3.72
CA ILE A 70 19.77 21.54 -3.39
C ILE A 70 20.25 21.97 -1.99
N ALA A 71 20.11 21.11 -0.98
CA ALA A 71 20.54 21.42 0.38
C ALA A 71 22.06 21.71 0.44
N GLU A 72 22.87 20.96 -0.30
CA GLU A 72 24.31 21.19 -0.37
C GLU A 72 24.66 22.51 -1.07
N LEU A 73 23.97 22.84 -2.17
CA LEU A 73 24.13 24.12 -2.86
C LEU A 73 23.78 25.29 -1.94
N GLN A 74 22.65 25.21 -1.24
CA GLN A 74 22.24 26.25 -0.30
C GLN A 74 23.24 26.40 0.87
N ALA A 75 23.81 25.30 1.35
CA ALA A 75 24.84 25.31 2.39
C ALA A 75 26.15 25.98 1.90
N ARG A 76 26.58 25.71 0.66
CA ARG A 76 27.75 26.37 0.06
C ARG A 76 27.51 27.87 -0.11
N LEU A 77 26.32 28.27 -0.53
CA LEU A 77 25.97 29.68 -0.70
C LEU A 77 25.88 30.40 0.66
N LEU A 78 25.31 29.75 1.68
CA LEU A 78 25.28 30.28 3.05
C LEU A 78 26.70 30.50 3.60
N LYS A 79 27.61 29.55 3.39
CA LYS A 79 29.02 29.69 3.78
C LYS A 79 29.69 30.87 3.09
N THR A 80 29.37 31.10 1.82
CA THR A 80 29.91 32.22 1.05
C THR A 80 29.38 33.55 1.58
N LEU A 81 28.07 33.63 1.86
CA LEU A 81 27.46 34.82 2.46
C LEU A 81 27.98 35.11 3.87
N ALA A 82 28.29 34.08 4.67
CA ALA A 82 28.91 34.26 5.98
C ALA A 82 30.25 35.02 5.87
N LEU A 83 31.11 34.59 4.94
CA LEU A 83 32.40 35.24 4.68
C LEU A 83 32.23 36.68 4.16
N GLN A 84 31.26 36.91 3.29
CA GLN A 84 30.96 38.25 2.77
C GLN A 84 30.38 39.16 3.85
N LEU A 85 29.59 38.62 4.78
CA LEU A 85 29.04 39.36 5.91
C LEU A 85 30.14 39.79 6.88
N GLU A 86 31.09 38.89 7.19
CA GLU A 86 32.28 39.19 8.00
C GLU A 86 33.13 40.33 7.39
N GLN A 87 33.17 40.40 6.05
CA GLN A 87 33.86 41.46 5.32
C GLN A 87 33.01 42.72 5.11
N GLY A 88 31.75 42.73 5.56
CA GLY A 88 30.81 43.85 5.39
C GLY A 88 30.30 44.04 3.95
N VAL A 89 30.50 43.06 3.07
CA VAL A 89 30.03 43.07 1.67
C VAL A 89 28.57 42.61 1.57
N ALA A 90 28.17 41.62 2.38
CA ALA A 90 26.79 41.13 2.44
C ALA A 90 26.06 41.69 3.67
N THR A 91 24.72 41.67 3.64
CA THR A 91 23.90 42.13 4.76
C THR A 91 23.49 40.99 5.69
N PRO A 92 23.23 41.25 6.99
CA PRO A 92 22.67 40.24 7.90
C PRO A 92 21.34 39.65 7.40
N THR A 93 20.53 40.46 6.72
CA THR A 93 19.24 40.02 6.16
C THR A 93 19.45 38.96 5.07
N ASP A 94 20.40 39.18 4.16
CA ASP A 94 20.71 38.20 3.09
C ASP A 94 21.16 36.87 3.69
N TYR A 95 22.00 36.93 4.72
CA TYR A 95 22.45 35.73 5.46
C TYR A 95 21.28 34.98 6.10
N LEU A 96 20.37 35.68 6.78
CA LEU A 96 19.21 35.06 7.43
C LEU A 96 18.25 34.43 6.42
N LEU A 97 17.98 35.12 5.30
CA LEU A 97 17.15 34.57 4.22
C LEU A 97 17.78 33.30 3.65
N GLN A 98 19.09 33.31 3.43
CA GLN A 98 19.80 32.14 2.94
C GLN A 98 19.82 30.99 3.96
N SER A 99 19.98 31.30 5.24
CA SER A 99 19.95 30.31 6.32
C SER A 99 18.59 29.61 6.37
N ASN A 100 17.51 30.37 6.17
CA ASN A 100 16.17 29.81 6.07
C ASN A 100 16.00 28.94 4.82
N ALA A 101 16.52 29.37 3.67
CA ALA A 101 16.46 28.59 2.43
C ALA A 101 17.20 27.24 2.55
N GLU A 102 18.37 27.22 3.19
CA GLU A 102 19.12 26.01 3.50
C GLU A 102 18.34 25.08 4.43
N THR A 103 17.75 25.64 5.49
CA THR A 103 16.94 24.88 6.45
C THR A 103 15.72 24.27 5.79
N LEU A 104 15.01 25.04 4.94
CA LEU A 104 13.85 24.55 4.19
C LEU A 104 14.23 23.42 3.22
N ALA A 105 15.36 23.53 2.53
CA ALA A 105 15.86 22.47 1.66
C ALA A 105 16.14 21.17 2.45
N ARG A 106 16.74 21.28 3.64
CA ARG A 106 16.93 20.11 4.53
C ARG A 106 15.61 19.52 5.03
N LEU A 107 14.65 20.36 5.38
CA LEU A 107 13.33 19.91 5.82
C LEU A 107 12.61 19.16 4.70
N GLN A 108 12.72 19.61 3.45
CA GLN A 108 12.13 18.92 2.31
C GLN A 108 12.71 17.51 2.13
N LEU A 109 14.04 17.37 2.21
CA LEU A 109 14.70 16.05 2.19
C LEU A 109 14.15 15.14 3.31
N LYS A 110 14.01 15.67 4.53
CA LYS A 110 13.46 14.91 5.66
C LYS A 110 11.99 14.53 5.47
N ALA A 111 11.19 15.39 4.84
CA ALA A 111 9.82 15.06 4.51
C ALA A 111 9.75 13.87 3.53
N HIS A 112 10.59 13.86 2.49
CA HIS A 112 10.65 12.73 1.56
C HIS A 112 11.22 11.45 2.19
N GLU A 113 12.19 11.55 3.12
CA GLU A 113 12.66 10.40 3.91
C GLU A 113 11.51 9.76 4.71
N ILE A 114 10.66 10.58 5.35
CA ILE A 114 9.48 10.11 6.09
C ILE A 114 8.47 9.46 5.15
N GLN A 115 8.19 10.07 3.99
CA GLN A 115 7.29 9.50 2.99
C GLN A 115 7.80 8.15 2.49
N LEU A 116 9.11 8.01 2.24
CA LEU A 116 9.71 6.74 1.84
C LEU A 116 9.51 5.67 2.93
N ALA A 117 9.70 6.02 4.21
CA ALA A 117 9.46 5.11 5.31
C ALA A 117 7.98 4.68 5.41
N GLN A 118 7.05 5.61 5.19
CA GLN A 118 5.61 5.33 5.14
C GLN A 118 5.24 4.41 3.97
N THR A 119 5.72 4.69 2.76
CA THR A 119 5.50 3.84 1.57
C THR A 119 6.06 2.45 1.79
N ARG A 120 7.25 2.34 2.41
CA ARG A 120 7.85 1.05 2.77
C ARG A 120 6.98 0.29 3.77
N ALA A 121 6.51 0.95 4.83
CA ALA A 121 5.61 0.32 5.80
C ALA A 121 4.30 -0.16 5.13
N GLY A 122 3.71 0.66 4.27
CA GLY A 122 2.52 0.30 3.49
C GLY A 122 2.74 -0.92 2.59
N TYR A 123 3.90 -1.00 1.93
CA TYR A 123 4.30 -2.17 1.13
C TYR A 123 4.39 -3.44 1.98
N TRP A 124 5.03 -3.40 3.16
CA TRP A 124 5.09 -4.56 4.06
C TRP A 124 3.71 -5.02 4.55
N VAL A 125 2.81 -4.07 4.83
CA VAL A 125 1.42 -4.40 5.20
C VAL A 125 0.69 -5.06 4.02
N HIS A 126 0.88 -4.54 2.81
CA HIS A 126 0.30 -5.08 1.59
C HIS A 126 0.81 -6.50 1.28
N GLN A 127 2.11 -6.76 1.47
CA GLN A 127 2.73 -8.06 1.22
C GLN A 127 2.40 -9.13 2.27
N GLY A 128 1.72 -8.79 3.37
CA GLY A 128 1.27 -9.78 4.34
C GLY A 128 1.38 -9.30 5.78
N GLY A 129 0.59 -8.28 6.14
CA GLY A 129 0.51 -7.79 7.52
C GLY A 129 0.48 -8.90 8.58
N LEU A 130 1.50 -8.86 9.45
CA LEU A 130 1.71 -9.60 10.72
C LEU A 130 2.14 -11.08 10.65
N SER A 131 3.46 -11.30 10.54
CA SER A 131 4.18 -12.35 11.28
C SER A 131 4.95 -11.77 12.49
N ILE A 132 4.43 -10.70 13.10
CA ILE A 132 5.03 -10.11 14.30
C ILE A 132 4.05 -10.28 15.47
N GLY A 133 4.25 -11.39 16.18
CA GLY A 133 4.08 -11.53 17.63
C GLY A 133 2.77 -11.06 18.26
N CYS A 134 1.84 -12.00 18.41
CA CYS A 134 1.33 -12.48 19.71
C CYS A 134 1.03 -13.96 19.60
#